data_AF-A0A402AK99-F1
#
_entry.id   AF-A0A402AK99-F1
#
_cell.length_a   1.000
_cell.length_b   1.000
_cell.length_c   1.000
_cell.angle_alpha   90.00
_cell.angle_beta   90.00
_cell.angle_gamma   90.00
#
_symmetry.space_group_name_H-M   'P 1'
#
loop_
_entity.id
_entity.type
_entity.pdbx_description
1 polymer ?
#
loop_
_entity_poly.entity_id
_entity_poly.type
_entity_poly.pdbx_seq_one_letter_code
_entity_poly.pdbx_strand_id
1 'polypeptide(L)'
;MQDLFILCPWRDTMHLVRAIQEQLQGKEDIAEVLAHGMSSKLGQGFILLAWRGIVPETVITQLLHNGSITDFMVCEVADSPAEE
;
A
#
# COMPACT_ATOMS: atom_id res chain seq x y z
N MET A 1 1.86 -8.21 -11.78
CA MET A 1 2.24 -7.53 -10.51
C MET A 1 0.96 -7.08 -9.80
N GLN A 2 0.99 -6.76 -8.50
CA GLN A 2 -0.18 -6.20 -7.82
C GLN A 2 0.16 -4.90 -7.11
N ASP A 3 -0.73 -3.93 -7.19
CA ASP A 3 -0.63 -2.68 -6.45
C ASP A 3 -1.64 -2.68 -5.31
N LEU A 4 -1.18 -2.31 -4.12
CA LEU A 4 -2.01 -2.17 -2.93
C LEU A 4 -2.14 -0.68 -2.58
N PHE A 5 -3.36 -0.17 -2.73
CA PHE A 5 -3.75 1.17 -2.32
C PHE A 5 -4.35 1.11 -0.93
N ILE A 6 -3.83 1.92 0.00
CA ILE A 6 -4.30 2.02 1.37
C ILE A 6 -4.78 3.45 1.62
N LEU A 7 -5.99 3.60 2.15
CA LEU A 7 -6.54 4.85 2.63
C LEU A 7 -6.53 4.90 4.16
N CYS A 8 -6.11 6.02 4.72
CA CYS A 8 -6.02 6.21 6.17
C CYS A 8 -6.33 7.66 6.58
N PRO A 9 -6.60 7.94 7.86
CA PRO A 9 -6.67 9.31 8.35
C PRO A 9 -5.35 10.04 8.08
N TRP A 10 -5.46 11.31 7.66
CA TRP A 10 -4.29 12.16 7.35
C TRP A 10 -3.24 12.13 8.47
N ARG A 11 -3.65 12.27 9.73
CA ARG A 11 -2.75 12.27 10.90
C ARG A 11 -1.90 10.99 11.03
N ASP A 12 -2.38 9.87 10.50
CA ASP A 12 -1.77 8.55 10.69
C ASP A 12 -0.92 8.13 9.47
N THR A 13 -0.99 8.87 8.35
CA THR A 13 -0.34 8.51 7.08
C THR A 13 1.16 8.31 7.23
N MET A 14 1.88 9.28 7.81
CA MET A 14 3.34 9.18 7.95
C MET A 14 3.76 8.07 8.93
N HIS A 15 2.96 7.84 9.98
CA HIS A 15 3.21 6.75 10.93
C HIS A 15 3.04 5.39 10.25
N LEU A 16 1.98 5.22 9.45
CA LEU A 16 1.74 4.00 8.69
C LEU A 16 2.80 3.76 7.61
N VAL A 17 3.20 4.79 6.85
CA VAL A 17 4.29 4.68 5.87
C VAL A 17 5.56 4.16 6.52
N ARG A 18 5.95 4.76 7.66
CA ARG A 18 7.15 4.33 8.37
C ARG A 18 7.04 2.89 8.88
N ALA A 19 5.90 2.54 9.49
CA ALA A 19 5.67 1.17 9.97
C ALA A 19 5.74 0.14 8.82
N ILE A 20 5.18 0.48 7.66
CA ILE A 20 5.25 -0.37 6.47
C ILE A 20 6.69 -0.48 5.97
N GLN A 21 7.43 0.62 5.86
CA GLN A 21 8.85 0.60 5.47
C GLN A 21 9.70 -0.24 6.42
N GLU A 22 9.47 -0.15 7.73
CA GLU A 22 10.15 -0.97 8.74
C GLU A 22 9.79 -2.46 8.58
N GLN A 23 8.53 -2.80 8.25
CA GLN A 23 8.12 -4.18 7.96
C GLN A 23 8.69 -4.74 6.65
N LEU A 24 8.91 -3.86 5.66
CA LEU A 24 9.47 -4.19 4.36
C LEU A 24 11.00 -4.14 4.33
N GLN A 25 11.64 -3.68 5.40
CA GLN A 25 13.09 -3.64 5.48
C GLN A 25 13.69 -5.03 5.28
N GLY A 26 14.52 -5.20 4.24
CA GLY A 26 15.08 -6.50 3.86
C GLY A 26 14.13 -7.41 3.07
N LYS A 27 12.98 -6.89 2.60
CA LYS A 27 11.99 -7.55 1.74
C LYS A 27 11.64 -6.72 0.49
N GLU A 28 12.55 -5.83 0.08
CA GLU A 28 12.39 -4.93 -1.07
C GLU A 28 12.16 -5.70 -2.39
N ASP A 29 12.61 -6.96 -2.45
CA ASP A 29 12.33 -7.84 -3.59
C ASP A 29 10.86 -8.28 -3.71
N ILE A 30 10.05 -8.11 -2.66
CA ILE A 30 8.67 -8.58 -2.57
C ILE A 30 7.69 -7.40 -2.60
N ALA A 31 8.01 -6.31 -1.92
CA ALA A 31 7.14 -5.13 -1.93
C ALA A 31 7.90 -3.83 -1.68
N GLU A 32 7.39 -2.75 -2.25
CA GLU A 32 8.00 -1.42 -2.23
C GLU A 32 6.92 -0.34 -2.06
N VAL A 33 7.21 0.71 -1.27
CA VAL A 33 6.35 1.90 -1.21
C VAL A 33 6.60 2.76 -2.45
N LEU A 34 5.64 2.80 -3.38
CA LEU A 34 5.75 3.62 -4.59
C LEU A 34 5.46 5.09 -4.31
N ALA A 35 4.42 5.36 -3.53
CA ALA A 35 3.98 6.72 -3.23
C ALA A 35 3.19 6.78 -1.93
N HIS A 36 3.17 7.96 -1.32
CA HIS A 36 2.26 8.28 -0.24
C HIS A 36 1.95 9.78 -0.27
N GLY A 37 0.80 10.16 0.28
CA GLY A 37 0.39 11.56 0.25
C GLY A 37 -0.93 11.80 0.95
N MET A 38 -1.42 13.03 0.82
CA MET A 38 -2.58 13.53 1.54
C MET A 38 -3.49 14.24 0.54
N SER A 39 -4.77 13.87 0.54
CA SER A 39 -5.80 14.50 -0.28
C SER A 39 -6.63 15.45 0.57
N SER A 40 -6.44 16.75 0.37
CA SER A 40 -7.23 17.79 1.05
C SER A 40 -8.72 17.73 0.70
N LYS A 41 -9.05 17.25 -0.51
CA LYS A 41 -10.44 17.08 -0.98
C LYS A 41 -11.17 15.95 -0.26
N LEU A 42 -10.46 14.86 0.08
CA LEU A 42 -11.03 13.69 0.74
C LEU A 42 -10.79 13.71 2.26
N GLY A 43 -9.93 14.59 2.77
CA GLY A 43 -9.55 14.62 4.18
C GLY A 43 -8.80 13.37 4.64
N GLN A 44 -8.16 12.66 3.70
CA GLN A 44 -7.55 11.35 3.91
C GLN A 44 -6.13 11.33 3.35
N GLY A 45 -5.29 10.49 3.95
CA GLY A 45 -4.01 10.10 3.37
C GLY A 45 -4.13 8.81 2.58
N PHE A 46 -3.16 8.63 1.68
CA PHE A 46 -3.04 7.43 0.88
C PHE A 46 -1.61 6.91 0.91
N ILE A 47 -1.48 5.60 0.75
CA ILE A 47 -0.22 4.89 0.60
C ILE A 47 -0.40 3.91 -0.57
N LEU A 48 0.55 3.92 -1.49
CA LEU A 48 0.60 3.03 -2.64
C LEU A 48 1.82 2.13 -2.51
N LEU A 49 1.56 0.82 -2.57
CA LEU A 49 2.55 -0.23 -2.47
C LEU A 49 2.56 -1.04 -3.75
N ALA A 50 3.74 -1.25 -4.31
CA ALA A 50 3.99 -2.24 -5.33
C ALA A 50 4.24 -3.59 -4.64
N TRP A 51 3.56 -4.64 -5.07
CA TRP A 51 3.79 -6.01 -4.60
C TRP A 51 4.17 -6.92 -5.78
N ARG A 52 5.34 -7.55 -5.69
CA ARG A 52 5.80 -8.56 -6.65
C ARG A 52 5.08 -9.87 -6.38
N GLY A 53 4.19 -10.24 -7.29
CA GLY A 53 3.35 -11.43 -7.18
C GLY A 53 1.99 -11.12 -6.56
N ILE A 54 1.45 -12.07 -5.81
CA ILE A 54 0.14 -11.96 -5.16
C ILE A 54 0.32 -11.45 -3.73
N VAL A 55 -0.46 -10.44 -3.34
CA VAL A 55 -0.51 -9.94 -1.96
C VAL A 55 -1.01 -11.07 -1.04
N PRO A 56 -0.25 -11.48 -0.03
CA PRO A 56 -0.64 -12.56 0.88
C PRO A 56 -1.91 -12.21 1.66
N GLU A 57 -2.79 -13.19 1.88
CA GLU A 57 -4.01 -13.04 2.68
C GLU A 57 -3.71 -12.56 4.12
N THR A 58 -2.54 -12.90 4.66
CA THR A 58 -2.08 -12.41 5.96
C THR A 58 -1.89 -10.89 5.98
N VAL A 59 -1.42 -10.29 4.89
CA VAL A 59 -1.29 -8.83 4.75
C VAL A 59 -2.69 -8.21 4.72
N ILE A 60 -3.60 -8.76 3.91
CA ILE A 60 -4.99 -8.30 3.83
C ILE A 60 -5.69 -8.34 5.19
N THR A 61 -5.50 -9.43 5.92
CA THR A 61 -6.04 -9.60 7.28
C THR A 61 -5.47 -8.55 8.23
N GLN A 62 -4.15 -8.29 8.18
CA GLN A 62 -3.53 -7.24 8.99
C GLN A 62 -4.09 -5.86 8.68
N LEU A 63 -4.34 -5.54 7.40
CA LEU A 63 -4.93 -4.26 7.01
C LEU A 63 -6.35 -4.10 7.58
N LEU A 64 -7.17 -5.16 7.50
CA LEU A 64 -8.53 -5.18 8.05
C LEU A 64 -8.57 -4.99 9.58
N HIS A 65 -7.56 -5.50 10.29
CA HIS A 65 -7.45 -5.36 11.74
C HIS A 65 -6.77 -4.06 12.20
N ASN A 66 -6.19 -3.29 11.28
CA ASN A 66 -5.52 -2.05 11.60
C ASN A 66 -6.56 -0.91 11.72
N GLY A 67 -6.88 -0.52 12.96
CA GLY A 67 -7.86 0.54 13.23
C GLY A 67 -7.50 1.94 12.69
N SER A 68 -6.29 2.12 12.17
CA SER A 68 -5.85 3.35 11.49
C SER A 68 -6.06 3.30 9.98
N ILE A 69 -6.51 2.19 9.41
CA ILE A 69 -6.82 2.06 7.98
C ILE A 69 -8.31 2.27 7.81
N THR A 70 -8.68 3.14 6.87
CA THR A 70 -10.07 3.42 6.54
C THR A 70 -10.58 2.49 5.45
N ASP A 71 -9.76 2.23 4.43
CA ASP A 71 -10.09 1.35 3.32
C ASP A 71 -8.80 0.89 2.60
N PHE A 72 -8.89 -0.16 1.79
CA PHE A 72 -7.80 -0.57 0.92
C PHE A 72 -8.31 -1.25 -0.36
N MET A 73 -7.51 -1.22 -1.41
CA MET A 73 -7.80 -1.83 -2.69
C MET A 73 -6.55 -2.53 -3.23
N VAL A 74 -6.71 -3.77 -3.69
CA VAL A 74 -5.68 -4.50 -4.43
C VAL A 74 -6.04 -4.46 -5.92
N CYS A 75 -5.12 -3.97 -6.73
CA CYS A 75 -5.25 -3.91 -8.18
C CYS A 75 -4.27 -4.90 -8.82
N GLU A 76 -4.77 -5.73 -9.73
CA GLU A 76 -3.89 -6.47 -10.62
C GLU A 76 -3.33 -5.52 -11.68
N VAL A 77 -2.02 -5.36 -11.67
CA VAL A 77 -1.29 -4.67 -12.72
C VAL A 77 -0.86 -5.74 -13.70
N ALA A 78 -1.57 -5.81 -14.82
CA ALA A 78 -1.09 -6.54 -15.97
C ALA A 78 0.24 -5.91 -16.38
N ASP A 79 1.31 -6.71 -16.40
CA ASP A 79 2.49 -6.38 -17.19
C ASP A 79 1.98 -6.27 -18.63
N SER A 80 1.61 -5.05 -19.05
CA SER A 80 1.46 -4.79 -20.46
C SER A 80 2.87 -4.95 -21.01
N PRO A 81 3.16 -5.94 -21.88
CA PRO A 81 4.41 -5.90 -22.61
C PRO A 81 4.41 -4.52 -23.28
N ALA A 82 5.40 -3.69 -22.94
CA ALA A 82 5.62 -2.46 -23.66
C ALA A 82 5.69 -2.84 -25.14
N GLU A 83 4.70 -2.41 -25.92
CA GLU A 83 4.65 -2.67 -27.36
C GLU A 83 5.97 -2.17 -27.98
N GLU A 84 6.74 -3.10 -28.56
CA GLU A 84 7.98 -2.84 -29.31
C GLU A 84 7.74 -1.99 -30.57
#